data_AF-A0A0E2YWM5-F1
#
_entry.id   AF-A0A0E2YWM5-F1
#
_cell.length_a   1.000
_cell.length_b   1.000
_cell.length_c   1.000
_cell.angle_alpha   90.00
_cell.angle_beta   90.00
_cell.angle_gamma   90.00
#
_symmetry.space_group_name_H-M   'P 1'
#
loop_
_entity.id
_entity.type
_entity.pdbx_description
1 polymer ?
#
loop_
_entity_poly.entity_id
_entity_poly.type
_entity_poly.pdbx_seq_one_letter_code
_entity_poly.pdbx_strand_id
1 'polypeptide(L)' 'MIISLIVSIAMVLSPVTQAAEFSQVTQQAQIKLAQLGFAPGTADGILGPRTSAAIKAFQRQSGLPETGKLDN' A
#
# COMPACT_ATOMS: atom_id res chain seq x y z
N MET A 1 38.29 -27.25 8.43
CA MET A 1 37.31 -28.08 9.15
C MET A 1 35.94 -27.46 8.89
N ILE A 2 35.26 -27.96 7.86
CA ILE A 2 34.09 -27.39 7.18
C ILE A 2 32.90 -28.32 7.44
N ILE A 3 31.88 -27.87 8.16
CA ILE A 3 30.69 -28.70 8.43
C ILE A 3 29.44 -27.87 8.17
N SER A 4 28.64 -28.32 7.20
CA SER A 4 27.19 -28.08 6.97
C SER A 4 26.95 -28.17 5.47
N LEU A 5 26.87 -29.38 4.91
CA LEU A 5 25.64 -30.17 4.79
C LEU A 5 24.56 -29.45 3.97
N ILE A 6 24.64 -29.70 2.66
CA ILE A 6 23.59 -29.73 1.64
C ILE A 6 22.13 -29.61 2.16
N VAL A 7 21.56 -28.41 2.06
CA VAL A 7 20.13 -28.26 1.76
C VAL A 7 20.01 -28.08 0.25
N SER A 8 19.59 -29.17 -0.39
CA SER A 8 19.29 -29.28 -1.81
C SER A 8 18.15 -28.34 -2.23
N ILE A 9 18.37 -27.63 -3.34
CA ILE A 9 17.42 -27.33 -4.42
C ILE A 9 15.94 -27.32 -4.01
N ALA A 10 15.42 -26.11 -3.75
CA ALA A 10 14.21 -25.60 -4.38
C ALA A 10 14.03 -24.11 -4.04
N MET A 11 13.61 -23.36 -5.06
CA MET A 11 12.59 -22.31 -4.93
C MET A 11 12.96 -20.92 -4.41
N VAL A 12 12.80 -20.00 -5.36
CA VAL A 12 12.42 -18.59 -5.22
C VAL A 12 13.54 -17.62 -4.82
N LEU A 13 14.15 -17.04 -5.85
CA LEU A 13 14.59 -15.64 -5.84
C LEU A 13 13.35 -14.74 -5.63
N SER A 14 12.74 -14.78 -4.45
CA SER A 14 11.86 -13.72 -4.00
C SER A 14 12.78 -12.80 -3.24
N PRO A 15 13.04 -11.56 -3.71
CA PRO A 15 13.46 -10.55 -2.77
C PRO A 15 12.33 -10.46 -1.74
N VAL A 16 12.56 -11.00 -0.55
CA VAL A 16 11.66 -10.84 0.59
C VAL A 16 11.69 -9.35 0.93
N THR A 17 10.74 -8.64 0.32
CA THR A 17 9.88 -7.61 0.89
C THR A 17 10.53 -6.29 1.36
N GLN A 18 9.78 -5.20 1.14
CA GLN A 18 9.76 -3.98 1.96
C GLN A 18 10.56 -2.74 1.52
N ALA A 19 10.78 -2.52 0.22
CA ALA A 19 10.90 -1.14 -0.30
C ALA A 19 9.52 -0.49 -0.56
N ALA A 20 8.47 -0.99 0.12
CA ALA A 20 7.10 -0.53 0.05
C ALA A 20 6.71 0.04 1.42
N GLU A 21 7.16 1.25 1.75
CA GLU A 21 6.82 1.88 3.05
C GLU A 21 6.56 3.39 2.94
N PHE A 22 6.81 4.05 1.81
CA PHE A 22 6.44 5.45 1.64
C PHE A 22 6.25 5.78 0.16
N SER A 23 5.12 6.38 -0.18
CA SER A 23 4.82 6.88 -1.52
C SER A 23 4.34 8.33 -1.42
N GLN A 24 5.05 9.25 -2.08
CA GLN A 24 4.60 10.64 -2.18
C GLN A 24 3.22 10.74 -2.82
N VAL A 25 2.90 9.87 -3.79
CA VAL A 25 1.57 9.81 -4.42
C VAL A 25 0.51 9.44 -3.38
N THR A 26 0.80 8.45 -2.53
CA THR A 26 -0.10 8.03 -1.45
C THR A 26 -0.26 9.14 -0.41
N GLN A 27 0.81 9.83 -0.06
CA GLN A 27 0.77 10.97 0.86
C GLN A 27 -0.12 12.10 0.32
N GLN A 28 0.05 12.46 -0.96
CA GLN A 28 -0.78 13.48 -1.60
C GLN A 28 -2.25 13.06 -1.67
N ALA A 29 -2.52 11.77 -1.94
CA ALA A 29 -3.86 11.24 -1.90
C ALA A 29 -4.47 11.31 -0.48
N GLN A 30 -3.72 10.94 0.56
CA GLN A 30 -4.16 11.05 1.95
C GLN A 30 -4.48 12.51 2.33
N ILE A 31 -3.65 13.47 1.90
CA ILE A 31 -3.91 14.91 2.13
C ILE A 31 -5.20 15.35 1.43
N LYS A 32 -5.37 15.00 0.16
CA LYS A 32 -6.59 15.34 -0.61
C LYS A 32 -7.85 14.70 -0.02
N LEU A 33 -7.77 13.42 0.34
CA LEU A 33 -8.89 12.71 0.97
C LEU A 33 -9.30 13.39 2.28
N ALA A 34 -8.33 13.81 3.10
CA ALA A 34 -8.61 14.58 4.32
C ALA A 34 -9.28 15.93 4.03
N GLN A 35 -8.81 16.66 3.00
CA GLN A 35 -9.42 17.94 2.58
C GLN A 35 -10.84 17.78 2.07
N LEU A 36 -11.14 16.65 1.43
CA LEU A 36 -12.48 16.30 0.94
C LEU A 36 -13.41 15.78 2.05
N GLY A 37 -12.93 15.69 3.30
CA GLY A 37 -13.72 15.25 4.46
C GLY A 37 -13.70 13.74 4.71
N PHE A 38 -12.84 12.98 4.02
CA PHE A 38 -12.61 11.56 4.32
C PHE A 38 -11.55 11.40 5.42
N ALA A 39 -11.50 10.22 6.05
CA ALA A 39 -10.57 9.91 7.12
C ALA A 39 -9.54 8.84 6.71
N PRO A 40 -8.56 9.18 5.85
CA PRO A 40 -7.54 8.22 5.39
C PRO A 40 -6.51 7.85 6.46
N GLY A 41 -6.50 8.55 7.60
CA GLY A 41 -5.47 8.44 8.63
C GLY A 41 -4.38 9.49 8.47
N THR A 42 -3.19 9.22 9.02
CA THR A 42 -2.02 10.08 8.88
C THR A 42 -1.57 10.11 7.42
N ALA A 43 -1.14 11.27 6.92
CA ALA A 43 -0.55 11.41 5.60
C ALA A 43 0.93 10.94 5.59
N ASP A 44 1.12 9.67 5.96
CA ASP A 44 2.41 9.01 6.10
C ASP A 44 2.91 8.38 4.80
N GLY A 45 2.15 8.49 3.70
CA GLY A 45 2.51 7.89 2.41
C GLY A 45 2.37 6.36 2.38
N ILE A 46 1.77 5.75 3.39
CA ILE A 46 1.55 4.30 3.49
C ILE A 46 0.09 3.99 3.13
N LEU A 47 -0.11 3.09 2.17
CA LEU A 47 -1.46 2.65 1.83
C LEU A 47 -1.96 1.63 2.86
N GLY A 48 -2.47 2.15 3.98
CA GLY A 48 -3.07 1.36 5.05
C GLY A 48 -4.56 1.07 4.84
N PRO A 49 -5.18 0.27 5.72
CA PRO A 49 -6.61 -0.05 5.65
C PRO A 49 -7.50 1.20 5.76
N ARG A 50 -7.10 2.21 6.55
CA ARG A 50 -7.81 3.49 6.65
C ARG A 50 -7.75 4.27 5.34
N THR A 51 -6.58 4.35 4.73
CA THR A 51 -6.38 5.01 3.44
C THR A 51 -7.20 4.31 2.35
N SER A 52 -7.17 2.97 2.29
CA SER A 52 -7.99 2.20 1.34
C SER A 52 -9.49 2.42 1.56
N ALA A 53 -9.97 2.44 2.80
CA ALA A 53 -11.37 2.72 3.10
C ALA A 53 -11.78 4.15 2.67
N ALA A 54 -10.92 5.14 2.91
CA ALA A 54 -11.16 6.52 2.45
C ALA A 54 -11.17 6.61 0.91
N ILE A 55 -10.28 5.89 0.22
CA ILE A 55 -10.28 5.80 -1.25
C ILE A 55 -11.60 5.19 -1.75
N LYS A 56 -12.09 4.11 -1.14
CA LYS A 56 -13.38 3.50 -1.52
C LYS A 56 -14.54 4.46 -1.32
N ALA A 57 -14.55 5.19 -0.20
CA ALA A 57 -15.59 6.17 0.08
C ALA A 57 -15.58 7.32 -0.96
N PHE A 58 -14.39 7.79 -1.33
CA PHE A 58 -14.22 8.76 -2.41
C PHE A 58 -14.71 8.19 -3.75
N GLN A 59 -14.26 6.98 -4.13
CA GLN A 59 -14.67 6.33 -5.36
C GLN A 59 -16.19 6.17 -5.44
N ARG A 60 -16.83 5.72 -4.36
CA ARG A 60 -18.28 5.63 -4.24
C ARG A 60 -18.95 6.99 -4.46
N GLN A 61 -18.46 8.03 -3.80
CA GLN A 61 -19.01 9.39 -3.94
C GLN A 61 -18.82 9.95 -5.35
N SER A 62 -17.74 9.58 -6.03
CA SER A 62 -17.43 9.98 -7.41
C SER A 62 -18.06 9.08 -8.48
N GLY A 63 -18.83 8.04 -8.11
CA GLY A 63 -19.41 7.10 -9.06
C GLY A 63 -18.39 6.18 -9.76
N LEU A 64 -17.20 6.03 -9.17
CA LEU A 64 -16.12 5.18 -9.64
C LEU A 64 -16.21 3.77 -9.01
N PRO A 65 -15.61 2.75 -9.65
CA PRO A 65 -15.44 1.45 -9.02
C PRO A 65 -14.66 1.55 -7.69
N GLU A 66 -15.20 0.95 -6.63
CA GLU A 66 -14.64 1.00 -5.27
C GLU A 66 -13.43 0.06 -5.08
N THR A 67 -12.41 0.21 -5.91
CA THR A 67 -11.19 -0.62 -5.87
C THR A 67 -10.42 -0.45 -4.56
N GLY A 68 -10.52 0.72 -3.92
CA GLY A 68 -9.76 1.08 -2.72
C GLY A 68 -8.26 1.20 -2.97
N LYS A 69 -7.88 1.35 -4.24
CA LYS A 69 -6.51 1.52 -4.72
C LYS A 69 -6.41 2.85 -5.45
N LEU A 70 -5.22 3.44 -5.43
CA LEU A 70 -4.91 4.58 -6.30
C LEU A 70 -4.67 4.02 -7.69
N ASP A 71 -5.52 4.41 -8.64
CA ASP A 71 -5.27 4.16 -10.05
C ASP A 71 -4.18 5.15 -10.52
N ASN A 72 -3.22 4.66 -11.30
CA ASN A 72 -2.01 5.38 -11.70
C ASN A 72 -2.10 5.92 -13.13
#